data_AF-S8FUM6-F1
#
_entry.id   AF-S8FUM6-F1
#
_cell.length_a   1.000
_cell.length_b   1.000
_cell.length_c   1.000
_cell.angle_alpha   90.00
_cell.angle_beta   90.00
_cell.angle_gamma   90.00
#
_symmetry.space_group_name_H-M   'P 1'
#
loop_
_entity.id
_entity.type
_entity.pdbx_description
1 polymer ?
#
loop_
_entity_poly.entity_id
_entity_poly.type
_entity_poly.pdbx_seq_one_letter_code
_entity_poly.pdbx_strand_id
1 'polypeptide(L)'
;MAVRYLSGCGTRKASNEGALYVLDALVDASCELAKARGVGVISRPLMAQAHSCAAQAHFHKFMASPAERAAMEADERSYSRPETLRLGVGRSPLEYFLLAAHHANESIKLGLDSPIVLSVGMKIRQIGEVLGVDVQLTVTRGKLFRPLWCAVSRRYEELYEEERSRARKTNRNPNEYVCAAEGCGIGGERRAALLECSGRCPRDLKPHYCSKQCQKRDWPMHKPICKPKWANSGAKALEISEQDKAKALMLFELRSPADETDNEDEVIEEINTKSLNAGRRGRRHVVHIPVSGALGGSVRITSNTLDSESLRSLRDAASKLSM
;
A
#
# COMPACT_ATOMS: atom_id res chain seq x y z
N MET A 1 -4.62 -22.21 -22.15
CA MET A 1 -4.25 -21.29 -23.25
C MET A 1 -4.01 -19.86 -22.79
N ALA A 2 -4.90 -19.23 -22.01
CA ALA A 2 -4.72 -17.84 -21.55
C ALA A 2 -3.36 -17.58 -20.85
N VAL A 3 -2.93 -18.47 -19.94
CA VAL A 3 -1.62 -18.36 -19.26
C VAL A 3 -0.44 -18.41 -20.24
N ARG A 4 -0.57 -19.14 -21.37
CA ARG A 4 0.47 -19.18 -22.42
C ARG A 4 0.61 -17.81 -23.09
N TYR A 5 -0.52 -17.16 -23.39
CA TYR A 5 -0.51 -15.80 -23.92
C TYR A 5 0.03 -14.77 -22.90
N LEU A 6 -0.31 -14.89 -21.61
CA LEU A 6 0.24 -13.99 -20.58
C LEU A 6 1.75 -14.14 -20.40
N SER A 7 2.25 -15.38 -20.44
CA SER A 7 3.68 -15.68 -20.24
C SER A 7 4.53 -15.63 -21.51
N GLY A 8 3.90 -15.62 -22.69
CA GLY A 8 4.57 -15.81 -23.98
C GLY A 8 4.99 -17.26 -24.25
N CYS A 9 4.85 -18.19 -23.29
CA CYS A 9 5.33 -19.56 -23.42
C CYS A 9 4.54 -20.34 -24.47
N GLY A 10 5.23 -20.78 -25.53
CA GLY A 10 4.62 -21.51 -26.65
C GLY A 10 3.77 -20.63 -27.58
N THR A 11 3.97 -19.31 -27.54
CA THR A 11 3.37 -18.33 -28.46
C THR A 11 4.46 -17.47 -29.06
N ARG A 12 4.21 -16.80 -30.20
CA ARG A 12 5.22 -15.94 -30.85
C ARG A 12 5.64 -14.76 -29.97
N LYS A 13 4.72 -14.25 -29.15
CA LYS A 13 4.93 -13.17 -28.19
C LYS A 13 3.89 -13.25 -27.08
N ALA A 14 4.20 -12.69 -25.91
CA ALA A 14 3.19 -12.46 -24.88
C ALA A 14 2.13 -11.47 -25.42
N SER A 15 0.85 -11.73 -25.14
CA SER A 15 -0.25 -10.88 -25.57
C SER A 15 -1.37 -10.87 -24.54
N ASN A 16 -1.62 -9.68 -23.96
CA ASN A 16 -2.73 -9.49 -23.03
C ASN A 16 -4.08 -9.70 -23.73
N GLU A 17 -4.22 -9.25 -24.97
CA GLU A 17 -5.47 -9.44 -25.74
C GLU A 17 -5.70 -10.90 -26.13
N GLY A 18 -4.65 -11.63 -26.51
CA GLY A 18 -4.76 -13.06 -26.76
C GLY A 18 -5.19 -13.85 -25.51
N ALA A 19 -4.68 -13.44 -24.33
CA ALA A 19 -5.13 -14.00 -23.08
C ALA A 19 -6.60 -13.68 -22.80
N LEU A 20 -6.98 -12.41 -22.90
CA LEU A 20 -8.35 -11.94 -22.64
C LEU A 20 -9.36 -12.57 -23.61
N TYR A 21 -9.04 -12.68 -24.90
CA TYR A 21 -9.88 -13.36 -25.90
C TYR A 21 -10.20 -14.81 -25.50
N VAL A 22 -9.23 -15.52 -24.93
CA VAL A 22 -9.45 -16.89 -24.41
C VAL A 22 -10.29 -16.86 -23.13
N LEU A 23 -10.08 -15.87 -22.26
CA LEU A 23 -10.75 -15.76 -20.97
C LEU A 23 -12.21 -15.29 -21.10
N ASP A 24 -12.55 -14.50 -22.11
CA ASP A 24 -13.92 -13.99 -22.34
C ASP A 24 -14.94 -15.13 -22.41
N ALA A 25 -14.59 -16.26 -23.05
CA ALA A 25 -15.45 -17.44 -23.09
C ALA A 25 -15.65 -18.14 -21.73
N LEU A 26 -14.84 -17.80 -20.72
CA LEU A 26 -14.94 -18.36 -19.37
C LEU A 26 -15.61 -17.41 -18.37
N VAL A 27 -15.44 -16.10 -18.54
CA VAL A 27 -15.95 -15.07 -17.61
C VAL A 27 -17.29 -14.49 -18.05
N ASP A 28 -17.61 -14.55 -19.35
CA ASP A 28 -18.86 -14.03 -19.88
C ASP A 28 -19.74 -15.16 -20.41
N ALA A 29 -20.79 -15.49 -19.66
CA ALA A 29 -21.76 -16.51 -20.04
C ALA A 29 -22.56 -16.14 -21.31
N SER A 30 -22.60 -14.86 -21.68
CA SER A 30 -23.25 -14.37 -22.89
C SER A 30 -22.37 -14.48 -24.14
N CYS A 31 -21.08 -14.81 -23.98
CA CYS A 31 -20.14 -14.89 -25.08
C CYS A 31 -20.49 -16.05 -26.02
N GLU A 32 -20.76 -15.74 -27.30
CA GLU A 32 -21.04 -16.72 -28.35
C GLU A 32 -19.92 -17.77 -28.50
N LEU A 33 -18.68 -17.41 -28.16
CA LEU A 33 -17.55 -18.34 -28.18
C LEU A 33 -17.69 -19.44 -27.13
N ALA A 34 -18.31 -19.17 -25.98
CA ALA A 34 -18.59 -20.17 -24.96
C ALA A 34 -19.60 -21.21 -25.46
N LYS A 35 -20.66 -20.74 -26.15
CA LYS A 35 -21.68 -21.58 -26.78
C LYS A 35 -21.09 -22.41 -27.92
N ALA A 36 -20.35 -21.79 -28.83
CA ALA A 36 -19.74 -22.44 -29.98
C ALA A 36 -18.72 -23.52 -29.59
N ARG A 37 -18.05 -23.37 -28.44
CA ARG A 37 -17.09 -24.34 -27.92
C ARG A 37 -17.73 -25.42 -27.04
N GLY A 38 -19.04 -25.40 -26.86
CA GLY A 38 -19.74 -26.34 -25.98
C GLY A 38 -19.19 -26.31 -24.55
N VAL A 39 -18.77 -25.13 -24.08
CA VAL A 39 -18.24 -24.99 -22.72
C VAL A 39 -19.40 -25.25 -21.76
N GLY A 40 -19.39 -26.44 -21.13
CA GLY A 40 -20.37 -26.80 -20.10
C GLY A 40 -20.26 -25.91 -18.86
N VAL A 41 -21.02 -26.26 -17.82
CA VAL A 41 -20.98 -25.52 -16.53
C VAL A 41 -19.53 -25.46 -16.02
N ILE A 42 -18.96 -24.25 -16.03
CA ILE A 42 -17.59 -23.99 -15.58
C ILE A 42 -17.55 -24.11 -14.06
N SER A 43 -16.57 -24.85 -13.52
CA SER A 43 -16.42 -24.95 -12.08
C SER A 43 -16.07 -23.59 -11.46
N ARG A 44 -16.62 -23.32 -10.27
CA ARG A 44 -16.39 -22.08 -9.55
C ARG A 44 -14.90 -21.73 -9.35
N PRO A 45 -13.99 -22.68 -9.01
CA PRO A 45 -12.56 -22.39 -8.90
C PRO A 45 -11.92 -21.98 -10.23
N LEU A 46 -12.33 -22.61 -11.35
CA LEU A 46 -11.81 -22.28 -12.67
C LEU A 46 -12.27 -20.88 -13.12
N MET A 47 -13.51 -20.52 -12.82
CA MET A 47 -14.03 -19.17 -13.04
C MET A 47 -13.26 -18.13 -12.21
N ALA A 48 -12.97 -18.43 -10.94
CA ALA A 48 -12.16 -17.56 -10.09
C ALA A 48 -10.76 -17.33 -10.68
N GLN A 49 -10.11 -18.39 -11.15
CA GLN A 49 -8.82 -18.31 -11.82
C GLN A 49 -8.88 -17.50 -13.13
N ALA A 50 -9.95 -17.64 -13.90
CA ALA A 50 -10.16 -16.88 -15.12
C ALA A 50 -10.26 -15.37 -14.84
N HIS A 51 -11.05 -14.98 -13.83
CA HIS A 51 -11.12 -13.60 -13.37
C HIS A 51 -9.76 -13.10 -12.84
N SER A 52 -9.03 -13.89 -12.05
CA SER A 52 -7.67 -13.54 -11.61
C SER A 52 -6.72 -13.29 -12.79
N CYS A 53 -6.77 -14.11 -13.84
CA CYS A 53 -5.94 -13.93 -15.04
C CYS A 53 -6.38 -12.70 -15.87
N ALA A 54 -7.69 -12.44 -15.97
CA ALA A 54 -8.21 -11.26 -16.66
C ALA A 54 -7.79 -9.98 -15.94
N ALA A 55 -7.87 -9.99 -14.60
CA ALA A 55 -7.36 -8.91 -13.76
C ALA A 55 -5.88 -8.65 -14.04
N GLN A 56 -5.05 -9.70 -14.17
CA GLN A 56 -3.64 -9.56 -14.53
C GLN A 56 -3.44 -8.91 -15.90
N ALA A 57 -4.14 -9.39 -16.92
CA ALA A 57 -4.02 -8.86 -18.28
C ALA A 57 -4.36 -7.37 -18.33
N HIS A 58 -5.50 -6.98 -17.76
CA HIS A 58 -5.92 -5.58 -17.69
C HIS A 58 -4.97 -4.73 -16.84
N PHE A 59 -4.47 -5.27 -15.72
CA PHE A 59 -3.51 -4.56 -14.88
C PHE A 59 -2.17 -4.33 -15.60
N HIS A 60 -1.71 -5.29 -16.41
CA HIS A 60 -0.54 -5.09 -17.27
C HIS A 60 -0.77 -3.98 -18.30
N LYS A 61 -1.95 -3.92 -18.93
CA LYS A 61 -2.30 -2.84 -19.87
C LYS A 61 -2.31 -1.46 -19.19
N PHE A 62 -2.81 -1.40 -17.96
CA PHE A 62 -2.77 -0.19 -17.14
C PHE A 62 -1.33 0.25 -16.82
N MET A 63 -0.46 -0.69 -16.46
CA MET A 63 0.93 -0.40 -16.09
C MET A 63 1.87 -0.18 -17.29
N ALA A 64 1.44 -0.52 -18.50
CA ALA A 64 2.23 -0.41 -19.73
C ALA A 64 2.59 1.04 -20.04
N SER A 65 3.79 1.27 -20.54
CA SER A 65 4.25 2.55 -21.08
C SER A 65 3.44 2.96 -22.33
N PRO A 66 3.47 4.25 -22.74
CA PRO A 66 2.79 4.69 -23.96
C PRO A 66 3.18 3.88 -25.22
N ALA A 67 4.46 3.54 -25.37
CA ALA A 67 4.94 2.73 -26.49
C ALA A 67 4.41 1.28 -26.45
N GLU A 68 4.39 0.66 -25.27
CA GLU A 68 3.81 -0.67 -25.08
C GLU A 68 2.30 -0.67 -25.34
N ARG A 69 1.57 0.36 -24.91
CA ARG A 69 0.13 0.49 -25.19
C ARG A 69 -0.17 0.62 -26.67
N ALA A 70 0.62 1.40 -27.41
CA ALA A 70 0.47 1.49 -28.87
C ALA A 70 0.65 0.13 -29.56
N ALA A 71 1.56 -0.72 -29.06
CA ALA A 71 1.70 -2.09 -29.55
C ALA A 71 0.49 -2.97 -29.16
N MET A 72 -0.08 -2.78 -27.98
CA MET A 72 -1.29 -3.48 -27.53
C MET A 72 -2.53 -3.11 -28.34
N GLU A 73 -2.66 -1.87 -28.82
CA GLU A 73 -3.76 -1.45 -29.70
C GLU A 73 -3.82 -2.23 -31.02
N ALA A 74 -2.66 -2.60 -31.56
CA ALA A 74 -2.60 -3.46 -32.75
C ALA A 74 -3.14 -4.86 -32.45
N ASP A 75 -2.83 -5.41 -31.28
CA ASP A 75 -3.38 -6.68 -30.82
C ASP A 75 -4.90 -6.56 -30.57
N GLU A 76 -5.39 -5.45 -30.01
CA GLU A 76 -6.82 -5.22 -29.77
C GLU A 76 -7.64 -5.27 -31.07
N ARG A 77 -7.12 -4.63 -32.14
CA ARG A 77 -7.72 -4.72 -33.48
C ARG A 77 -7.69 -6.14 -34.00
N SER A 78 -6.57 -6.84 -33.82
CA SER A 78 -6.36 -8.18 -34.35
C SER A 78 -7.27 -9.23 -33.70
N TYR A 79 -7.48 -9.16 -32.39
CA TYR A 79 -8.32 -10.11 -31.66
C TYR A 79 -9.81 -9.75 -31.71
N SER A 80 -10.18 -8.49 -31.96
CA SER A 80 -11.57 -8.04 -32.14
C SER A 80 -12.52 -8.55 -31.05
N ARG A 81 -12.10 -8.46 -29.78
CA ARG A 81 -12.89 -8.93 -28.64
C ARG A 81 -14.23 -8.18 -28.56
N PRO A 82 -15.33 -8.81 -28.11
CA PRO A 82 -16.63 -8.14 -27.96
C PRO A 82 -16.54 -6.86 -27.14
N GLU A 83 -15.73 -6.87 -26.09
CA GLU A 83 -15.46 -5.70 -25.27
C GLU A 83 -14.80 -4.56 -26.05
N THR A 84 -13.77 -4.86 -26.83
CA THR A 84 -13.07 -3.91 -27.70
C THR A 84 -14.00 -3.34 -28.79
N LEU A 85 -14.86 -4.18 -29.36
CA LEU A 85 -15.86 -3.74 -30.34
C LEU A 85 -16.88 -2.76 -29.72
N ARG A 86 -17.31 -3.04 -28.49
CA ARG A 86 -18.29 -2.20 -27.77
C ARG A 86 -17.68 -0.90 -27.26
N LEU A 87 -16.47 -0.96 -26.72
CA LEU A 87 -15.84 0.15 -25.99
C LEU A 87 -14.83 0.94 -26.82
N GLY A 88 -14.43 0.42 -27.98
CA GLY A 88 -13.36 0.97 -28.82
C GLY A 88 -11.97 0.43 -28.47
N VAL A 89 -11.04 0.65 -29.40
CA VAL A 89 -9.60 0.35 -29.28
C VAL A 89 -8.89 1.52 -28.57
N GLY A 90 -7.84 1.24 -27.82
CA GLY A 90 -6.99 2.28 -27.21
C GLY A 90 -7.65 2.98 -26.04
N ARG A 91 -8.23 2.21 -25.12
CA ARG A 91 -8.89 2.73 -23.91
C ARG A 91 -7.89 3.45 -23.00
N SER A 92 -8.38 4.35 -22.14
CA SER A 92 -7.49 5.06 -21.22
C SER A 92 -6.86 4.07 -20.21
N PRO A 93 -5.66 4.35 -19.67
CA PRO A 93 -5.07 3.51 -18.64
C PRO A 93 -6.01 3.27 -17.45
N LEU A 94 -6.75 4.31 -17.03
CA LEU A 94 -7.72 4.18 -15.96
C LEU A 94 -8.83 3.19 -16.32
N GLU A 95 -9.33 3.19 -17.55
CA GLU A 95 -10.37 2.25 -17.99
C GLU A 95 -9.89 0.80 -17.93
N TYR A 96 -8.65 0.51 -18.34
CA TYR A 96 -8.07 -0.83 -18.12
C TYR A 96 -7.95 -1.15 -16.62
N PHE A 97 -7.63 -0.17 -15.79
CA PHE A 97 -7.57 -0.38 -14.35
C PHE A 97 -8.94 -0.69 -13.72
N LEU A 98 -10.01 -0.04 -14.19
CA LEU A 98 -11.39 -0.33 -13.76
C LEU A 98 -11.78 -1.78 -14.10
N LEU A 99 -11.42 -2.25 -15.29
CA LEU A 99 -11.64 -3.63 -15.70
C LEU A 99 -10.82 -4.60 -14.84
N ALA A 100 -9.55 -4.26 -14.55
CA ALA A 100 -8.73 -5.05 -13.65
C ALA A 100 -9.36 -5.16 -12.25
N ALA A 101 -9.86 -4.04 -11.70
CA ALA A 101 -10.53 -3.99 -10.41
C ALA A 101 -11.82 -4.82 -10.38
N HIS A 102 -12.62 -4.74 -11.45
CA HIS A 102 -13.82 -5.56 -11.63
C HIS A 102 -13.48 -7.05 -11.58
N HIS A 103 -12.56 -7.52 -12.43
CA HIS A 103 -12.17 -8.93 -12.43
C HIS A 103 -11.51 -9.36 -11.12
N ALA A 104 -10.70 -8.50 -10.48
CA ALA A 104 -10.11 -8.83 -9.19
C ALA A 104 -11.18 -9.04 -8.11
N ASN A 105 -12.22 -8.20 -8.10
CA ASN A 105 -13.33 -8.33 -7.18
C ASN A 105 -14.19 -9.58 -7.42
N GLU A 106 -14.46 -9.91 -8.69
CA GLU A 106 -15.18 -11.15 -9.02
C GLU A 106 -14.35 -12.41 -8.65
N SER A 107 -13.03 -12.38 -8.83
CA SER A 107 -12.14 -13.46 -8.35
C SER A 107 -12.31 -13.70 -6.84
N ILE A 108 -12.37 -12.64 -6.03
CA ILE A 108 -12.55 -12.74 -4.58
C ILE A 108 -13.95 -13.22 -4.22
N LYS A 109 -14.99 -12.72 -4.88
CA LYS A 109 -16.37 -13.21 -4.68
C LYS A 109 -16.48 -14.70 -4.94
N LEU A 110 -15.68 -15.23 -5.86
CA LEU A 110 -15.60 -16.65 -6.18
C LEU A 110 -14.71 -17.44 -5.20
N GLY A 111 -13.92 -16.76 -4.36
CA GLY A 111 -13.13 -17.33 -3.28
C GLY A 111 -11.62 -17.40 -3.55
N LEU A 112 -11.09 -16.63 -4.51
CA LEU A 112 -9.66 -16.61 -4.84
C LEU A 112 -9.04 -15.21 -4.63
N ASP A 113 -8.10 -15.14 -3.70
CA ASP A 113 -7.30 -13.98 -3.28
C ASP A 113 -5.85 -14.07 -3.77
N SER A 114 -5.66 -14.16 -5.08
CA SER A 114 -4.33 -14.30 -5.68
C SER A 114 -3.44 -13.05 -5.50
N PRO A 115 -2.11 -13.16 -5.62
CA PRO A 115 -1.20 -12.01 -5.49
C PRO A 115 -1.52 -10.84 -6.43
N ILE A 116 -1.99 -11.12 -7.65
CA ILE A 116 -2.36 -10.07 -8.60
C ILE A 116 -3.66 -9.37 -8.20
N VAL A 117 -4.64 -10.11 -7.70
CA VAL A 117 -5.91 -9.57 -7.17
C VAL A 117 -5.62 -8.60 -6.02
N LEU A 118 -4.78 -9.00 -5.07
CA LEU A 118 -4.35 -8.15 -3.96
C LEU A 118 -3.56 -6.93 -4.46
N SER A 119 -2.70 -7.09 -5.46
CA SER A 119 -1.94 -5.99 -6.07
C SER A 119 -2.85 -4.94 -6.72
N VAL A 120 -3.89 -5.39 -7.43
CA VAL A 120 -4.92 -4.50 -8.00
C VAL A 120 -5.61 -3.73 -6.88
N GLY A 121 -6.14 -4.39 -5.86
CA GLY A 121 -6.83 -3.72 -4.75
C GLY A 121 -5.93 -2.75 -3.97
N MET A 122 -4.67 -3.13 -3.75
CA MET A 122 -3.65 -2.25 -3.18
C MET A 122 -3.38 -1.02 -4.05
N LYS A 123 -3.45 -1.15 -5.38
CA LYS A 123 -3.33 -0.01 -6.29
C LYS A 123 -4.54 0.91 -6.24
N ILE A 124 -5.75 0.38 -6.06
CA ILE A 124 -6.97 1.21 -5.90
C ILE A 124 -6.77 2.09 -4.66
N ARG A 125 -6.32 1.50 -3.54
CA ARG A 125 -5.98 2.25 -2.33
C ARG A 125 -5.02 3.41 -2.58
N GLN A 126 -3.92 3.18 -3.30
CA GLN A 126 -2.95 4.24 -3.63
C GLN A 126 -3.57 5.38 -4.44
N ILE A 127 -4.38 5.05 -5.43
CA ILE A 127 -5.05 6.04 -6.27
C ILE A 127 -5.97 6.89 -5.38
N GLY A 128 -6.74 6.27 -4.49
CA GLY A 128 -7.53 6.98 -3.49
C GLY A 128 -6.69 7.92 -2.63
N GLU A 129 -5.56 7.45 -2.09
CA GLU A 129 -4.66 8.27 -1.28
C GLU A 129 -4.10 9.49 -2.05
N VAL A 130 -3.76 9.32 -3.33
CA VAL A 130 -3.30 10.42 -4.21
C VAL A 130 -4.41 11.42 -4.49
N LEU A 131 -5.65 10.94 -4.60
CA LEU A 131 -6.84 11.78 -4.79
C LEU A 131 -7.35 12.41 -3.49
N GLY A 132 -6.69 12.17 -2.35
CA GLY A 132 -7.11 12.69 -1.05
C GLY A 132 -8.31 11.96 -0.44
N VAL A 133 -8.67 10.80 -0.98
CA VAL A 133 -9.76 9.96 -0.46
C VAL A 133 -9.34 9.36 0.88
N ASP A 134 -10.23 9.46 1.87
CA ASP A 134 -10.10 8.66 3.09
C ASP A 134 -10.42 7.20 2.79
N VAL A 135 -9.36 6.43 2.60
CA VAL A 135 -9.43 4.99 2.32
C VAL A 135 -10.09 4.24 3.47
N GLN A 136 -9.89 4.64 4.72
CA GLN A 136 -10.51 3.94 5.86
C GLN A 136 -12.02 4.08 5.81
N LEU A 137 -12.49 5.28 5.48
CA LEU A 137 -13.91 5.53 5.25
C LEU A 137 -14.44 4.78 4.03
N THR A 138 -13.64 4.66 2.97
CA THR A 138 -14.02 3.88 1.77
C THR A 138 -14.20 2.40 2.09
N VAL A 139 -13.31 1.81 2.90
CA VAL A 139 -13.42 0.39 3.28
C VAL A 139 -14.72 0.12 4.05
N THR A 140 -15.22 1.08 4.84
CA THR A 140 -16.45 0.93 5.62
C THR A 140 -17.71 1.30 4.85
N ARG A 141 -17.68 2.36 4.05
CA ARG A 141 -18.85 2.92 3.35
C ARG A 141 -18.97 2.51 1.87
N GLY A 142 -17.86 2.18 1.22
CA GLY A 142 -17.82 1.82 -0.19
C GLY A 142 -18.54 0.49 -0.46
N LYS A 143 -19.58 0.54 -1.29
CA LYS A 143 -20.30 -0.63 -1.79
C LYS A 143 -19.57 -1.21 -2.99
N LEU A 144 -18.97 -0.37 -3.84
CA LEU A 144 -18.13 -0.83 -4.95
C LEU A 144 -16.89 -1.56 -4.44
N PHE A 145 -16.66 -2.74 -5.00
CA PHE A 145 -15.51 -3.60 -4.70
C PHE A 145 -15.32 -3.96 -3.22
N ARG A 146 -16.39 -3.94 -2.41
CA ARG A 146 -16.33 -4.29 -0.98
C ARG A 146 -15.59 -5.61 -0.69
N PRO A 147 -15.84 -6.73 -1.42
CA PRO A 147 -15.04 -7.95 -1.25
C PRO A 147 -13.53 -7.73 -1.42
N LEU A 148 -13.13 -6.98 -2.45
CA LEU A 148 -11.74 -6.63 -2.70
C LEU A 148 -11.15 -5.77 -1.59
N TRP A 149 -11.88 -4.76 -1.11
CA TRP A 149 -11.46 -3.94 0.03
C TRP A 149 -11.22 -4.76 1.28
N CYS A 150 -12.14 -5.67 1.62
CA CYS A 150 -11.98 -6.55 2.77
C CYS A 150 -10.75 -7.47 2.64
N ALA A 151 -10.49 -8.02 1.46
CA ALA A 151 -9.31 -8.86 1.23
C ALA A 151 -8.01 -8.05 1.35
N VAL A 152 -7.98 -6.85 0.79
CA VAL A 152 -6.83 -5.93 0.92
C VAL A 152 -6.60 -5.60 2.39
N SER A 153 -7.62 -5.17 3.14
CA SER A 153 -7.48 -4.83 4.56
C SER A 153 -6.93 -5.99 5.39
N ARG A 154 -7.44 -7.21 5.18
CA ARG A 154 -6.92 -8.42 5.82
C ARG A 154 -5.44 -8.64 5.51
N ARG A 155 -5.04 -8.49 4.24
CA ARG A 155 -3.65 -8.64 3.85
C ARG A 155 -2.71 -7.64 4.52
N TYR A 156 -3.15 -6.40 4.75
CA TYR A 156 -2.34 -5.44 5.50
C TYR A 156 -2.21 -5.83 6.96
N GLU A 157 -3.29 -6.32 7.57
CA GLU A 157 -3.26 -6.76 8.95
C GLU A 157 -2.27 -7.92 9.13
N GLU A 158 -2.29 -8.92 8.23
CA GLU A 158 -1.29 -10.00 8.21
C GLU A 158 0.14 -9.47 8.12
N LEU A 159 0.40 -8.52 7.21
CA LEU A 159 1.73 -7.90 7.08
C LEU A 159 2.15 -7.16 8.35
N TYR A 160 1.22 -6.49 9.02
CA TYR A 160 1.49 -5.81 10.29
C TYR A 160 1.68 -6.80 11.44
N GLU A 161 0.94 -7.90 11.48
CA GLU A 161 1.11 -8.98 12.46
C GLU A 161 2.46 -9.69 12.33
N GLU A 162 2.87 -10.02 11.10
CA GLU A 162 4.20 -10.55 10.81
C GLU A 162 5.29 -9.60 11.34
N GLU A 163 5.11 -8.30 11.11
CA GLU A 163 6.06 -7.30 11.54
C GLU A 163 6.04 -7.07 13.05
N ARG A 164 4.88 -7.04 13.70
CA ARG A 164 4.77 -7.06 15.16
C ARG A 164 5.47 -8.28 15.75
N SER A 165 5.35 -9.44 15.09
CA SER A 165 6.00 -10.67 15.54
C SER A 165 7.52 -10.59 15.44
N ARG A 166 8.05 -9.98 14.37
CA ARG A 166 9.49 -9.66 14.24
C ARG A 166 9.96 -8.64 15.28
N ALA A 167 9.16 -7.60 15.50
CA ALA A 167 9.44 -6.58 16.50
C ALA A 167 9.47 -7.16 17.91
N ARG A 168 8.54 -8.05 18.28
CA ARG A 168 8.52 -8.75 19.58
C ARG A 168 9.78 -9.61 19.80
N LYS A 169 10.26 -10.29 18.76
CA LYS A 169 11.51 -11.07 18.84
C LYS A 169 12.74 -10.20 19.07
N THR A 170 12.71 -8.96 18.58
CA THR A 170 13.83 -8.03 18.63
C THR A 170 13.78 -7.11 19.86
N ASN A 171 12.58 -6.81 20.37
CA ASN A 171 12.40 -5.82 21.43
C ASN A 171 12.53 -6.46 22.81
N ARG A 172 13.73 -6.35 23.40
CA ARG A 172 14.04 -6.81 24.75
C ARG A 172 13.43 -5.93 25.86
N ASN A 173 12.94 -4.71 25.57
CA ASN A 173 12.32 -3.81 26.56
C ASN A 173 11.29 -2.84 25.93
N PRO A 174 9.98 -3.16 25.93
CA PRO A 174 8.96 -2.32 25.31
C PRO A 174 8.76 -0.94 25.96
N ASN A 175 9.24 -0.73 27.19
CA ASN A 175 9.12 0.54 27.92
C ASN A 175 10.29 1.50 27.71
N GLU A 176 11.32 1.12 26.95
CA GLU A 176 12.46 1.99 26.69
C GLU A 176 12.18 2.83 25.43
N TYR A 177 11.93 4.13 25.61
CA TYR A 177 11.78 5.07 24.50
C TYR A 177 13.14 5.30 23.83
N VAL A 178 13.64 4.33 23.06
CA VAL A 178 14.97 4.37 22.43
C VAL A 178 14.85 4.76 20.96
N CYS A 179 15.87 5.44 20.46
CA CYS A 179 16.07 5.69 19.05
C CYS A 179 16.16 4.36 18.29
N ALA A 180 15.28 4.17 17.30
CA ALA A 180 15.19 2.96 16.49
C ALA A 180 16.41 2.70 15.60
N ALA A 181 17.24 3.72 15.35
CA ALA A 181 18.43 3.54 14.53
C ALA A 181 19.45 2.66 15.25
N GLU A 182 19.82 1.55 14.62
CA GLU A 182 20.77 0.56 15.14
C GLU A 182 22.04 1.22 15.70
N GLY A 183 22.47 0.77 16.88
CA GLY A 183 23.65 1.29 17.60
C GLY A 183 23.51 2.70 18.21
N CYS A 184 22.38 3.41 18.00
CA CYS A 184 22.25 4.78 18.51
C CYS A 184 22.12 4.84 20.03
N GLY A 185 21.34 3.96 20.66
CA GLY A 185 21.21 3.86 22.13
C GLY A 185 20.71 5.12 22.86
N ILE A 186 20.29 6.17 22.14
CA ILE A 186 19.74 7.39 22.75
C ILE A 186 18.28 7.14 23.08
N GLY A 187 17.94 7.27 24.35
CA GLY A 187 16.59 7.23 24.87
C GLY A 187 15.96 8.60 25.09
N GLY A 188 14.65 8.61 25.35
CA GLY A 188 13.91 9.75 25.86
C GLY A 188 13.24 9.41 27.19
N GLU A 189 13.08 10.38 28.09
CA GLU A 189 12.27 10.16 29.30
C GLU A 189 10.78 9.97 28.97
N ARG A 190 10.34 10.56 27.84
CA ARG A 190 8.98 10.50 27.33
C ARG A 190 9.01 10.28 25.82
N ARG A 191 7.94 9.69 25.28
CA ARG A 191 7.75 9.47 23.84
C ARG A 191 8.00 10.73 22.99
N ALA A 192 7.53 11.88 23.49
CA ALA A 192 7.66 13.18 22.82
C ALA A 192 9.10 13.74 22.75
N ALA A 193 10.07 13.13 23.47
CA ALA A 193 11.47 13.54 23.38
C ALA A 193 12.14 13.06 22.07
N LEU A 194 11.56 12.08 21.38
CA LEU A 194 12.06 11.56 20.12
C LEU A 194 11.14 11.97 18.95
N LEU A 195 11.72 12.08 17.76
CA LEU A 195 11.01 12.31 16.50
C LEU A 195 10.30 11.04 16.06
N GLU A 196 9.00 11.11 15.84
CA GLU A 196 8.23 10.02 15.23
C GLU A 196 8.40 9.97 13.71
N CYS A 197 8.34 8.78 13.13
CA CYS A 197 8.21 8.65 11.67
C CYS A 197 6.92 9.33 11.18
N SER A 198 7.05 10.25 10.23
CA SER A 198 5.93 10.98 9.61
C SER A 198 5.12 10.13 8.61
N GLY A 199 5.44 8.85 8.45
CA GLY A 199 4.73 7.94 7.57
C GLY A 199 3.41 7.43 8.13
N ARG A 200 2.70 6.65 7.30
CA ARG A 200 1.41 6.01 7.63
C ARG A 200 1.58 4.62 8.27
N CYS A 201 2.77 4.28 8.77
CA CYS A 201 2.96 3.04 9.52
C CYS A 201 2.07 3.02 10.78
N PRO A 202 1.57 1.84 11.19
CA PRO A 202 0.81 1.68 12.43
C PRO A 202 1.52 2.27 13.65
N ARG A 203 0.76 2.82 14.61
CA ARG A 203 1.33 3.53 15.78
C ARG A 203 2.23 2.66 16.66
N ASP A 204 1.97 1.36 16.71
CA ASP A 204 2.72 0.33 17.43
C ASP A 204 4.02 -0.06 16.68
N LEU A 205 4.04 0.07 15.36
CA LEU A 205 5.21 -0.17 14.51
C LEU A 205 5.93 1.13 14.10
N LYS A 206 5.52 2.27 14.66
CA LYS A 206 6.05 3.59 14.31
C LYS A 206 7.35 3.86 15.07
N PRO A 207 8.51 3.89 14.39
CA PRO A 207 9.79 4.09 15.06
C PRO A 207 9.95 5.54 15.51
N HIS A 208 10.80 5.69 16.52
CA HIS A 208 11.18 6.95 17.13
C HIS A 208 12.67 7.20 16.90
N TYR A 209 13.06 8.44 16.62
CA TYR A 209 14.42 8.82 16.28
C TYR A 209 14.89 10.03 17.08
N CYS A 210 16.13 10.02 17.55
CA CYS A 210 16.72 11.19 18.19
C CYS A 210 17.06 12.33 17.21
N SER A 211 17.11 12.03 15.90
CA SER A 211 17.50 12.97 14.84
C SER A 211 17.02 12.50 13.46
N LYS A 212 16.96 13.43 12.49
CA LYS A 212 16.69 13.10 11.08
C LYS A 212 17.77 12.21 10.45
N GLN A 213 19.01 12.29 10.93
CA GLN A 213 20.11 11.44 10.43
C GLN A 213 19.89 9.98 10.82
N CYS A 214 19.47 9.72 12.06
CA CYS A 214 19.07 8.39 12.50
C CYS A 214 17.89 7.84 11.71
N GLN A 215 16.88 8.67 11.42
CA GLN A 215 15.76 8.29 10.57
C GLN A 215 16.24 7.87 9.16
N LYS A 216 17.14 8.64 8.53
CA LYS A 216 17.70 8.29 7.21
C LYS A 216 18.49 6.98 7.24
N ARG A 217 19.24 6.73 8.33
CA ARG A 217 20.03 5.50 8.51
C ARG A 217 19.14 4.27 8.65
N ASP A 218 18.06 4.37 9.41
CA ASP A 218 17.09 3.29 9.62
C ASP A 218 16.12 3.10 8.43
N TRP A 219 16.01 4.10 7.56
CA TRP A 219 15.05 4.12 6.46
C TRP A 219 15.04 2.85 5.59
N PRO A 220 16.17 2.24 5.17
CA PRO A 220 16.14 1.01 4.37
C PRO A 220 15.38 -0.15 5.04
N MET A 221 15.49 -0.26 6.37
CA MET A 221 14.82 -1.29 7.17
C MET A 221 13.36 -0.92 7.46
N HIS A 222 13.07 0.35 7.75
CA HIS A 222 11.71 0.80 8.06
C HIS A 222 10.83 1.01 6.83
N LYS A 223 11.43 1.30 5.65
CA LYS A 223 10.71 1.60 4.41
C LYS A 223 9.65 0.56 4.03
N PRO A 224 9.87 -0.76 4.12
CA PRO A 224 8.83 -1.77 3.83
C PRO A 224 7.59 -1.69 4.72
N ILE A 225 7.71 -1.13 5.93
CA ILE A 225 6.60 -0.96 6.88
C ILE A 225 5.92 0.40 6.65
N CYS A 226 6.75 1.44 6.48
CA CYS A 226 6.31 2.82 6.30
C CYS A 226 5.65 3.07 4.93
N LYS A 227 6.24 2.48 3.90
CA LYS A 227 5.85 2.56 2.49
C LYS A 227 6.10 1.18 1.86
N PRO A 228 5.20 0.21 2.10
CA PRO A 228 5.34 -1.12 1.55
C PRO A 228 5.67 -1.11 0.06
N LYS A 229 6.46 -2.07 -0.42
CA LYS A 229 7.01 -2.04 -1.79
C LYS A 229 5.93 -1.85 -2.87
N TRP A 230 4.72 -2.39 -2.66
CA TRP A 230 3.58 -2.20 -3.54
C TRP A 230 3.16 -0.72 -3.66
N ALA A 231 3.32 0.09 -2.60
CA ALA A 231 3.08 1.54 -2.58
C ALA A 231 4.07 2.36 -3.42
N ASN A 232 5.28 1.83 -3.66
CA ASN A 232 6.35 2.55 -4.36
C ASN A 232 6.55 2.13 -5.83
N SER A 233 6.08 0.94 -6.23
CA SER A 233 6.36 0.36 -7.56
C SER A 233 5.58 0.99 -8.73
N GLY A 234 4.74 1.99 -8.48
CA GLY A 234 3.99 2.67 -9.55
C GLY A 234 3.58 4.09 -9.23
N ALA A 235 4.32 4.77 -8.34
CA ALA A 235 4.10 6.17 -8.00
C ALA A 235 4.97 7.12 -8.85
N LYS A 236 5.26 6.76 -10.11
CA LYS A 236 5.24 7.82 -11.13
C LYS A 236 3.83 8.37 -11.00
N ALA A 237 3.69 9.60 -10.52
CA ALA A 237 2.38 10.22 -10.31
C ALA A 237 1.57 9.87 -11.55
N LEU A 238 0.53 9.06 -11.38
CA LEU A 238 -0.37 8.83 -12.49
C LEU A 238 -0.84 10.24 -12.80
N GLU A 239 -0.44 10.76 -13.95
CA GLU A 239 -0.98 12.00 -14.48
C GLU A 239 -2.42 11.65 -14.87
N ILE A 240 -3.28 11.58 -13.86
CA ILE A 240 -4.69 11.33 -14.02
C ILE A 240 -5.23 12.61 -14.63
N SER A 241 -5.67 12.53 -15.88
CA SER A 241 -6.38 13.62 -16.54
C SER A 241 -7.57 14.06 -15.67
N GLU A 242 -8.02 15.31 -15.76
CA GLU A 242 -9.20 15.76 -14.98
C GLU A 242 -10.43 14.88 -15.24
N GLN A 243 -10.60 14.41 -16.48
CA GLN A 243 -11.67 13.47 -16.84
C GLN A 243 -11.51 12.12 -16.14
N ASP A 244 -10.29 11.60 -16.05
CA ASP A 244 -10.00 10.36 -15.32
C ASP A 244 -10.12 10.56 -13.80
N LYS A 245 -9.90 11.76 -13.25
CA LYS A 245 -10.10 12.03 -11.81
C LYS A 245 -11.56 11.87 -11.44
N ALA A 246 -12.49 12.39 -12.24
CA ALA A 246 -13.92 12.19 -11.99
C ALA A 246 -14.31 10.71 -12.03
N LYS A 247 -13.86 9.96 -13.04
CA LYS A 247 -14.06 8.50 -13.13
C LYS A 247 -13.43 7.76 -11.94
N ALA A 248 -12.26 8.20 -11.49
CA ALA A 248 -11.57 7.62 -10.35
C ALA A 248 -12.25 7.96 -9.03
N LEU A 249 -12.87 9.14 -8.87
CA LEU A 249 -13.66 9.46 -7.67
C LEU A 249 -14.96 8.65 -7.62
N MET A 250 -15.58 8.38 -8.79
CA MET A 250 -16.72 7.46 -8.86
C MET A 250 -16.39 6.05 -8.34
N LEU A 251 -15.15 5.57 -8.46
CA LEU A 251 -14.72 4.28 -7.86
C LEU A 251 -14.95 4.22 -6.35
N PHE A 252 -14.78 5.35 -5.67
CA PHE A 252 -14.86 5.43 -4.21
C PHE A 252 -16.30 5.72 -3.74
N GLU A 253 -17.26 5.82 -4.67
CA GLU A 253 -18.65 6.24 -4.41
C GLU A 253 -18.75 7.52 -3.56
N LEU A 254 -17.69 8.34 -3.56
CA LEU A 254 -17.69 9.65 -2.93
C LEU A 254 -18.49 10.56 -3.85
N ARG A 255 -19.81 10.61 -3.61
CA ARG A 255 -20.69 11.60 -4.22
C ARG A 255 -20.08 12.98 -3.93
N SER A 256 -20.00 13.85 -4.94
CA SER A 256 -19.55 15.22 -4.70
C SER A 256 -20.47 15.84 -3.64
N PRO A 257 -19.94 16.58 -2.64
CA PRO A 257 -20.71 17.11 -1.51
C PRO A 257 -21.83 18.11 -1.89
N ALA A 258 -22.07 18.34 -3.19
CA ALA A 258 -23.13 19.20 -3.70
C ALA A 258 -24.54 18.57 -3.68
N ASP A 259 -24.66 17.29 -3.33
CA ASP A 259 -25.92 16.52 -3.41
C ASP A 259 -26.48 16.08 -2.04
N GLU A 260 -25.89 16.54 -0.93
CA GLU A 260 -26.44 16.30 0.41
C GLU A 260 -27.36 17.45 0.81
N THR A 261 -28.58 17.44 0.27
CA THR A 261 -29.73 18.13 0.89
C THR A 261 -30.25 17.29 2.05
N ASP A 262 -30.23 17.89 3.23
CA ASP A 262 -31.05 17.63 4.42
C ASP A 262 -31.14 16.18 4.93
N ASN A 263 -30.39 15.93 6.01
CA ASN A 263 -30.76 15.18 7.24
C ASN A 263 -29.63 14.26 7.72
N GLU A 264 -28.85 14.72 8.69
CA GLU A 264 -28.98 14.32 10.11
C GLU A 264 -27.76 14.83 10.88
N ASP A 265 -28.06 15.56 11.95
CA ASP A 265 -27.12 16.10 12.92
C ASP A 265 -26.34 14.96 13.62
N GLU A 266 -25.09 14.74 13.22
CA GLU A 266 -24.09 14.15 14.10
C GLU A 266 -23.03 15.21 14.43
N VAL A 267 -23.17 15.77 15.62
CA VAL A 267 -22.20 16.65 16.28
C VAL A 267 -20.90 15.87 16.50
N ILE A 268 -19.94 16.04 15.59
CA ILE A 268 -18.55 15.66 15.82
C ILE A 268 -17.93 16.77 16.67
N GLU A 269 -17.69 16.49 17.95
CA GLU A 269 -16.86 17.35 18.79
C GLU A 269 -15.46 17.49 18.18
N GLU A 270 -15.18 18.66 17.62
CA GLU A 270 -13.83 19.11 17.28
C GLU A 270 -12.97 19.15 18.55
N ILE A 271 -12.08 18.17 18.70
CA ILE A 271 -10.97 18.23 19.66
C ILE A 271 -10.01 19.31 19.18
N ASN A 272 -10.28 20.54 19.61
CA ASN A 272 -9.46 21.72 19.43
C ASN A 272 -8.15 21.58 20.23
N THR A 273 -7.14 20.95 19.63
CA THR A 273 -5.78 20.93 20.19
C THR A 273 -5.06 22.24 19.87
N LYS A 274 -5.52 23.34 20.51
CA LYS A 274 -4.75 24.56 20.67
C LYS A 274 -3.55 24.29 21.56
N SER A 275 -2.44 23.86 20.95
CA SER A 275 -1.12 23.86 21.59
C SER A 275 -0.59 25.30 21.62
N LEU A 276 -1.04 26.07 22.60
CA LEU A 276 -0.50 27.38 22.92
C LEU A 276 0.83 27.21 23.67
N ASN A 277 1.92 27.63 23.02
CA ASN A 277 3.19 28.13 23.57
C ASN A 277 3.47 27.84 25.06
N ALA A 278 3.73 26.57 25.39
CA ALA A 278 4.48 26.24 26.59
C ALA A 278 5.96 26.52 26.29
N GLY A 279 6.59 27.41 27.08
CA GLY A 279 8.00 27.80 26.91
C GLY A 279 8.90 26.59 26.67
N ARG A 280 9.87 26.75 25.76
CA ARG A 280 10.80 25.73 25.24
C ARG A 280 11.55 25.00 26.36
N ARG A 281 10.89 24.11 27.09
CA ARG A 281 11.56 23.09 27.89
C ARG A 281 12.16 22.12 26.86
N GLY A 282 13.48 22.18 26.72
CA GLY A 282 14.24 21.32 25.81
C GLY A 282 13.85 19.84 25.99
N ARG A 283 13.84 19.09 24.89
CA ARG A 283 13.57 17.65 24.91
C ARG A 283 14.59 16.98 25.82
N ARG A 284 14.13 16.25 26.83
CA ARG A 284 15.01 15.50 27.74
C ARG A 284 15.45 14.20 27.07
N HIS A 285 16.73 14.12 26.76
CA HIS A 285 17.37 12.95 26.21
C HIS A 285 18.05 12.15 27.32
N VAL A 286 18.09 10.84 27.14
CA VAL A 286 18.73 9.88 28.06
C VAL A 286 19.76 9.10 27.26
N VAL A 287 20.94 8.89 27.82
CA VAL A 287 21.93 7.96 27.24
C VAL A 287 22.48 7.05 28.33
N HIS A 288 22.62 5.78 27.99
CA HIS A 288 23.28 4.79 28.84
C HIS A 288 24.72 4.62 28.36
N ILE A 289 25.67 4.86 29.25
CA ILE A 289 27.10 4.69 28.98
C ILE A 289 27.55 3.42 29.70
N PRO A 290 28.05 2.39 29.01
CA PRO A 290 28.60 1.22 29.68
C PRO A 290 29.87 1.62 30.44
N VAL A 291 29.95 1.25 31.72
CA VAL A 291 31.11 1.55 32.58
C VAL A 291 31.50 0.28 33.32
N SER A 292 32.72 -0.19 33.09
CA SER A 292 33.30 -1.35 33.79
C SER A 292 33.35 -1.09 35.30
N GLY A 293 32.73 -1.95 36.10
CA GLY A 293 32.72 -1.86 37.57
C GLY A 293 31.57 -1.05 38.18
N ALA A 294 30.68 -0.43 37.38
CA ALA A 294 29.47 0.20 37.92
C ALA A 294 28.42 -0.84 38.33
N LEU A 295 27.72 -0.60 39.44
CA LEU A 295 26.55 -1.39 39.86
C LEU A 295 25.47 -1.31 38.76
N GLY A 296 25.29 -2.41 38.00
CA GLY A 296 24.39 -2.48 36.85
C GLY A 296 25.05 -2.27 35.48
N GLY A 297 26.38 -2.16 35.42
CA GLY A 297 27.18 -2.17 34.18
C GLY A 297 27.03 -0.93 33.28
N SER A 298 26.22 0.07 33.67
CA SER A 298 26.07 1.31 32.92
C SER A 298 25.71 2.50 33.81
N VAL A 299 26.12 3.71 33.39
CA VAL A 299 25.73 4.98 33.98
C VAL A 299 24.68 5.65 33.09
N ARG A 300 23.56 6.05 33.69
CA ARG A 300 22.49 6.78 33.00
C ARG A 300 22.74 8.28 33.10
N ILE A 301 22.89 8.94 31.94
CA ILE A 301 22.99 10.40 31.85
C ILE A 301 21.70 10.94 31.26
N THR A 302 21.08 11.91 31.94
CA THR A 302 19.93 12.66 31.45
C THR A 302 20.33 14.10 31.18
N SER A 303 19.96 14.64 30.02
CA SER A 303 20.25 16.04 29.66
C SER A 303 19.07 16.69 28.96
N ASN A 304 18.82 17.95 29.32
CA ASN A 304 17.87 18.85 28.68
C ASN A 304 18.54 19.96 27.85
N THR A 305 19.86 20.09 27.94
CA THR A 305 20.66 21.14 27.27
C THR A 305 21.50 20.60 26.12
N LEU A 306 21.95 19.34 26.21
CA LEU A 306 22.71 18.70 25.14
C LEU A 306 21.78 18.14 24.08
N ASP A 307 22.13 18.37 22.82
CA ASP A 307 21.49 17.74 21.68
C ASP A 307 21.91 16.26 21.56
N SER A 308 21.24 15.53 20.67
CA SER A 308 21.45 14.09 20.51
C SER A 308 22.82 13.73 19.91
N GLU A 309 23.45 14.62 19.14
CA GLU A 309 24.80 14.41 18.60
C GLU A 309 25.87 14.60 19.67
N SER A 310 25.72 15.63 20.51
CA SER A 310 26.58 15.85 21.68
C SER A 310 26.54 14.68 22.66
N LEU A 311 25.33 14.16 22.98
CA LEU A 311 25.18 13.00 23.87
C LEU A 311 25.77 11.71 23.28
N ARG A 312 25.67 11.54 21.95
CA ARG A 312 26.32 10.42 21.26
C ARG A 312 27.83 10.50 21.36
N SER A 313 28.38 11.68 21.08
CA SER A 313 29.82 11.94 21.16
C SER A 313 30.35 11.70 22.58
N LEU A 314 29.61 12.11 23.60
CA LEU A 314 29.94 11.86 25.01
C LEU A 314 29.99 10.36 25.32
N ARG A 315 28.96 9.61 24.90
CA ARG A 315 28.91 8.15 25.09
C ARG A 315 30.08 7.46 24.38
N ASP A 316 30.30 7.80 23.12
CA ASP A 316 31.34 7.15 22.30
C ASP A 316 32.75 7.48 22.84
N ALA A 317 32.97 8.69 23.38
CA ALA A 317 34.21 9.06 24.06
C ALA A 317 34.39 8.29 25.37
N ALA A 318 33.34 8.17 26.18
CA ALA A 318 33.39 7.42 27.43
C ALA A 318 33.64 5.91 27.21
N SER A 319 33.02 5.32 26.18
CA SER A 319 33.25 3.91 25.83
C SER A 319 34.69 3.62 25.37
N LYS A 320 35.38 4.61 24.78
CA LYS A 320 36.81 4.47 24.42
C LYS A 320 37.73 4.49 25.63
N LEU A 321 37.34 5.16 26.72
CA LEU A 321 38.13 5.20 27.95
C LEU A 321 37.95 3.94 28.81
N SER A 322 36.89 3.17 28.57
CA SER A 322 36.61 1.92 29.27
C SER A 322 37.20 0.66 28.62
N MET A 323 37.81 0.81 27.44
CA MET A 323 38.62 -0.23 26.77
C MET A 323 40.07 -0.14 27.23
#